data_AF-A0A358D8D8-F1
#
_entry.id   AF-A0A358D8D8-F1
#
_cell.length_a   1.000
_cell.length_b   1.000
_cell.length_c   1.000
_cell.angle_alpha   90.00
_cell.angle_beta   90.00
_cell.angle_gamma   90.00
#
_symmetry.space_group_name_H-M   'P 1'
#
loop_
_entity.id
_entity.type
_entity.pdbx_description
1 polymer ?
#
loop_
_entity_poly.entity_id
_entity_poly.type
_entity_poly.pdbx_seq_one_letter_code
_entity_poly.pdbx_strand_id
1 'polypeptide(L)'
;MRASRLIALGISVALTGSLAACSSSTDGGTTDTESTETGAFPVTIEHAYGETVIEQKPERVATVAWSNHEVPLALGVVPVGMSKATWGDDDGDGVLPWVEDKLEELGAETPVL
;
A
#
# COMPACT_ATOMS: atom_id res chain seq x y z
N MET A 1 11.99 -50.94 7.11
CA MET A 1 12.88 -50.02 6.35
C MET A 1 12.52 -49.83 4.87
N ARG A 2 11.97 -50.82 4.15
CA ARG A 2 11.56 -50.63 2.73
C ARG A 2 10.21 -49.92 2.56
N ALA A 3 9.27 -50.11 3.48
CA ALA A 3 7.97 -49.43 3.45
C ALA A 3 8.05 -47.91 3.73
N SER A 4 8.94 -47.47 4.64
CA SER A 4 9.14 -46.03 4.92
C SER A 4 9.75 -45.25 3.74
N ARG A 5 10.48 -45.91 2.83
CA ARG A 5 11.04 -45.25 1.63
C ARG A 5 10.00 -45.00 0.55
N LEU A 6 8.91 -45.77 0.53
CA LEU A 6 7.80 -45.60 -0.43
C LEU A 6 6.85 -44.49 0.00
N ILE A 7 6.68 -44.27 1.32
CA ILE A 7 5.83 -43.19 1.86
C ILE A 7 6.48 -41.81 1.65
N ALA A 8 7.81 -41.70 1.82
CA ALA A 8 8.54 -40.44 1.60
C ALA A 8 8.54 -39.99 0.12
N LEU A 9 8.48 -40.93 -0.83
CA LEU A 9 8.43 -40.61 -2.27
C LEU A 9 7.04 -40.12 -2.71
N GLY A 10 5.96 -40.60 -2.07
CA GLY A 10 4.58 -40.18 -2.40
C GLY A 10 4.26 -38.75 -1.98
N ILE A 11 4.81 -38.28 -0.85
CA ILE A 11 4.57 -36.91 -0.35
C ILE A 11 5.23 -35.86 -1.26
N SER A 12 6.38 -36.18 -1.86
CA SER A 12 7.13 -35.25 -2.70
C SER A 12 6.46 -34.98 -4.06
N VAL A 13 5.73 -35.96 -4.61
CA VAL A 13 5.00 -35.83 -5.89
C VAL A 13 3.69 -35.05 -5.71
N ALA A 14 3.06 -35.14 -4.54
CA ALA A 14 1.83 -34.41 -4.26
C ALA A 14 2.07 -32.88 -4.12
N LEU A 15 3.21 -32.48 -3.54
CA LEU A 15 3.56 -31.07 -3.31
C LEU A 15 3.94 -30.31 -4.59
N THR A 16 4.46 -30.99 -5.63
CA THR A 16 4.80 -30.36 -6.92
C THR A 16 3.60 -30.24 -7.86
N GLY A 17 2.59 -31.12 -7.72
CA GLY A 17 1.35 -31.04 -8.50
C GLY A 17 0.42 -29.88 -8.08
N SER A 18 0.53 -29.40 -6.83
CA SER A 18 -0.32 -28.30 -6.33
C SER A 18 0.07 -26.93 -6.90
N LEU A 19 1.30 -26.74 -7.34
CA LEU A 19 1.75 -25.45 -7.91
C LEU A 19 1.25 -25.23 -9.35
N ALA A 20 0.94 -26.30 -10.10
CA ALA A 20 0.45 -26.18 -11.47
C ALA A 20 -1.05 -25.78 -11.55
N ALA A 21 -1.81 -25.93 -10.46
CA ALA A 21 -3.23 -25.60 -10.43
C ALA A 21 -3.54 -24.08 -10.41
N CYS A 22 -2.55 -23.23 -10.18
CA CYS A 22 -2.71 -21.77 -10.32
C CYS A 22 -2.43 -21.26 -11.75
N SER A 23 -2.08 -22.13 -12.70
CA SER A 23 -1.88 -21.77 -14.12
C SER A 23 -2.91 -22.46 -15.01
N SER A 24 -4.18 -22.07 -14.83
CA SER A 24 -5.20 -22.30 -15.85
C SER A 24 -5.37 -21.01 -16.65
N SER A 25 -4.88 -21.01 -17.89
CA SER A 25 -5.15 -19.99 -18.90
C SER A 25 -6.31 -20.45 -19.79
N THR A 26 -7.37 -19.65 -19.94
CA THR A 26 -8.45 -19.62 -20.97
C THR A 26 -9.43 -18.53 -20.50
N ASP A 27 -9.92 -17.53 -21.25
CA ASP A 27 -10.09 -17.32 -22.70
C ASP A 27 -10.04 -15.80 -23.01
N GLY A 28 -9.92 -15.47 -24.30
CA GLY A 28 -9.66 -14.12 -24.80
C GLY A 28 -10.62 -13.01 -24.35
N GLY A 29 -10.02 -11.90 -23.95
CA GLY A 29 -10.57 -10.57 -24.10
C GLY A 29 -9.45 -9.71 -24.65
N THR A 30 -9.71 -8.99 -25.74
CA THR A 30 -8.84 -7.90 -26.21
C THR A 30 -8.51 -7.03 -25.01
N THR A 31 -7.30 -7.15 -24.48
CA THR A 31 -6.74 -6.14 -23.60
C THR A 31 -6.37 -4.99 -24.53
N ASP A 32 -7.35 -4.11 -24.76
CA ASP A 32 -7.01 -2.72 -25.02
C ASP A 32 -5.92 -2.36 -24.02
N THR A 33 -4.82 -1.85 -24.54
CA THR A 33 -3.75 -1.31 -23.71
C THR A 33 -4.39 -0.24 -22.84
N GLU A 34 -4.77 -0.61 -21.61
CA GLU A 34 -5.12 0.33 -20.57
C GLU A 34 -3.86 1.16 -20.36
N SER A 35 -3.86 2.32 -21.01
CA SER A 35 -3.17 3.47 -20.48
C SER A 35 -3.57 3.56 -19.03
N THR A 36 -2.60 3.52 -18.12
CA THR A 36 -2.80 3.64 -16.68
C THR A 36 -3.77 4.78 -16.39
N GLU A 37 -5.06 4.45 -16.21
CA GLU A 37 -6.09 5.40 -15.82
C GLU A 37 -5.69 5.84 -14.41
N THR A 38 -5.19 7.07 -14.32
CA THR A 38 -5.00 7.76 -13.06
C THR A 38 -6.37 7.73 -12.38
N GLY A 39 -6.49 6.97 -11.29
CA GLY A 39 -7.76 6.53 -10.68
C GLY A 39 -8.99 7.37 -11.02
N ALA A 40 -9.97 6.74 -11.67
CA ALA A 40 -11.18 7.40 -12.13
C ALA A 40 -11.94 8.05 -10.96
N PHE A 41 -12.19 9.35 -11.09
CA PHE A 41 -13.08 10.10 -10.21
C PHE A 41 -14.50 10.18 -10.83
N PRO A 42 -15.56 10.26 -10.03
CA PRO A 42 -15.58 10.37 -8.56
C PRO A 42 -15.23 9.06 -7.85
N VAL A 43 -14.64 9.17 -6.65
CA VAL A 43 -14.36 8.04 -5.75
C VAL A 43 -15.22 8.18 -4.50
N THR A 44 -16.03 7.17 -4.19
CA THR A 44 -16.81 7.10 -2.95
C THR A 44 -16.08 6.23 -1.92
N ILE A 45 -15.88 6.77 -0.72
CA ILE A 45 -15.25 6.09 0.41
C ILE A 45 -16.30 5.85 1.49
N GLU A 46 -16.57 4.58 1.79
CA GLU A 46 -17.38 4.19 2.94
C GLU A 46 -16.54 4.20 4.23
N HIS A 47 -17.12 4.70 5.31
CA HIS A 47 -16.46 4.77 6.62
C HIS A 47 -17.48 4.70 7.76
N ALA A 48 -17.01 4.62 9.00
CA ALA A 48 -17.88 4.45 10.18
C ALA A 48 -18.98 5.54 10.35
N TYR A 49 -18.80 6.72 9.72
CA TYR A 49 -19.75 7.83 9.76
C TYR A 49 -20.66 7.95 8.52
N GLY A 50 -20.68 6.95 7.63
CA GLY A 50 -21.42 6.99 6.37
C GLY A 50 -20.48 6.93 5.16
N GLU A 51 -20.64 7.84 4.20
CA GLU A 51 -19.84 7.91 2.98
C GLU A 51 -19.27 9.31 2.74
N THR A 52 -18.13 9.38 2.07
CA THR A 52 -17.55 10.63 1.54
C THR A 52 -17.25 10.43 0.05
N VAL A 53 -17.71 11.37 -0.79
CA VAL A 53 -17.43 11.38 -2.22
C VAL A 53 -16.32 12.38 -2.52
N ILE A 54 -15.27 11.91 -3.19
CA ILE A 54 -14.21 12.75 -3.75
C ILE A 54 -14.50 12.91 -5.24
N GLU A 55 -14.97 14.10 -5.62
CA GLU A 55 -15.45 14.41 -6.98
C GLU A 55 -14.33 14.46 -8.03
N GLN A 56 -13.13 14.86 -7.62
CA GLN A 56 -11.97 15.08 -8.49
C GLN A 56 -10.65 14.84 -7.75
N LYS A 57 -9.55 14.70 -8.50
CA LYS A 57 -8.22 14.52 -7.92
C LYS A 57 -7.88 15.62 -6.91
N PRO A 58 -7.53 15.26 -5.66
CA PRO A 58 -7.08 16.24 -4.67
C PRO A 58 -5.77 16.91 -5.09
N GLU A 59 -5.70 18.23 -4.98
CA GLU A 59 -4.48 19.01 -5.22
C GLU A 59 -3.68 19.28 -3.93
N ARG A 60 -4.36 19.26 -2.78
CA ARG A 60 -3.78 19.54 -1.47
C ARG A 60 -4.27 18.49 -0.47
N VAL A 61 -3.36 17.66 0.04
CA VAL A 61 -3.68 16.58 0.97
C VAL A 61 -3.24 16.97 2.36
N ALA A 62 -4.14 16.98 3.33
CA ALA A 62 -3.82 17.11 4.74
C ALA A 62 -4.12 15.78 5.44
N THR A 63 -3.36 15.46 6.48
CA THR A 63 -3.56 14.24 7.27
C THR A 63 -3.72 14.56 8.75
N VAL A 64 -4.46 13.72 9.45
CA VAL A 64 -4.72 13.83 10.88
C VAL A 64 -4.45 12.50 11.56
N ALA A 65 -4.21 12.53 12.87
CA ALA A 65 -3.91 11.37 13.70
C ALA A 65 -2.57 10.68 13.37
N TRP A 66 -2.30 9.61 14.10
CA TRP A 66 -1.03 8.89 14.06
C TRP A 66 -0.84 8.16 12.72
N SER A 67 0.36 8.24 12.13
CA SER A 67 0.81 7.49 10.94
C SER A 67 0.09 7.76 9.60
N ASN A 68 -1.04 8.46 9.59
CA ASN A 68 -1.80 8.70 8.36
C ASN A 68 -1.03 9.50 7.28
N HIS A 69 -0.02 10.29 7.66
CA HIS A 69 0.87 10.99 6.71
C HIS A 69 1.85 10.06 6.00
N GLU A 70 2.15 8.89 6.52
CA GLU A 70 3.16 8.00 5.95
C GLU A 70 2.69 7.36 4.63
N VAL A 71 1.39 7.10 4.49
CA VAL A 71 0.80 6.55 3.26
C VAL A 71 1.00 7.49 2.05
N PRO A 72 0.57 8.78 2.09
CA PRO A 72 0.82 9.68 0.97
C PRO A 72 2.33 9.91 0.74
N LEU A 73 3.14 10.00 1.80
CA LEU A 73 4.60 10.14 1.65
C LEU A 73 5.23 8.95 0.92
N ALA A 74 4.81 7.71 1.22
CA ALA A 74 5.25 6.51 0.52
C ALA A 74 4.86 6.52 -0.98
N LEU A 75 3.76 7.20 -1.33
CA LEU A 75 3.29 7.41 -2.71
C LEU A 75 3.90 8.65 -3.39
N GLY A 76 4.86 9.31 -2.73
CA GLY A 76 5.51 10.52 -3.25
C GLY A 76 4.65 11.79 -3.18
N VAL A 77 3.59 11.78 -2.37
CA VAL A 77 2.72 12.93 -2.11
C VAL A 77 3.07 13.53 -0.76
N VAL A 78 3.61 14.74 -0.76
CA VAL A 78 3.90 15.49 0.48
C VAL A 78 2.62 16.17 0.97
N PRO A 79 2.15 15.88 2.20
CA PRO A 79 0.99 16.57 2.75
C PRO A 79 1.25 18.06 2.94
N VAL A 80 0.21 18.89 2.81
CA VAL A 80 0.28 20.32 3.16
C VAL A 80 0.23 20.57 4.67
N GLY A 81 -0.10 19.52 5.44
CA GLY A 81 -0.09 19.49 6.89
C GLY A 81 -0.28 18.05 7.39
N MET A 82 0.34 17.72 8.52
CA MET A 82 0.26 16.43 9.18
C MET A 82 0.22 16.61 10.69
N SER A 83 -0.23 15.63 11.46
CA SER A 83 -0.22 15.76 12.92
C SER A 83 1.18 15.59 13.51
N LYS A 84 1.56 16.46 14.44
CA LYS A 84 2.74 16.27 15.32
C LYS A 84 2.75 14.88 15.96
N ALA A 85 3.89 14.20 15.87
CA ALA A 85 4.20 13.05 16.69
C ALA A 85 4.37 13.45 18.17
N THR A 86 3.63 12.82 19.07
CA THR A 86 3.73 13.06 20.52
C THR A 86 4.30 11.87 21.30
N TRP A 87 4.68 10.80 20.59
CA TRP A 87 5.19 9.56 21.19
C TRP A 87 6.20 8.91 20.24
N GLY A 88 7.37 8.49 20.73
CA GLY A 88 8.38 7.82 19.89
C GLY A 88 9.19 8.77 18.98
N ASP A 89 8.90 10.06 19.03
CA ASP A 89 9.79 11.14 18.59
C ASP A 89 11.01 11.19 19.53
N ASP A 90 12.21 11.21 18.93
CA ASP A 90 13.50 11.11 19.61
C ASP A 90 14.15 12.45 19.92
N ASP A 91 13.75 13.54 19.27
CA ASP A 91 14.36 14.87 19.44
C ASP A 91 13.35 15.98 19.83
N GLY A 92 12.05 15.69 19.79
CA GLY A 92 10.98 16.56 20.24
C GLY A 92 10.46 17.54 19.18
N ASP A 93 10.94 17.45 17.95
CA ASP A 93 10.52 18.32 16.86
C ASP A 93 9.08 18.01 16.40
N GLY A 94 8.59 16.81 16.63
CA GLY A 94 7.26 16.33 16.27
C GLY A 94 7.19 15.52 14.99
N VAL A 95 8.32 15.07 14.47
CA VAL A 95 8.46 14.21 13.30
C VAL A 95 9.17 12.92 13.74
N LEU A 96 8.90 11.81 13.05
CA LEU A 96 9.57 10.54 13.33
C LEU A 96 10.76 10.40 12.38
N PRO A 97 11.88 9.77 12.78
CA PRO A 97 13.09 9.71 11.95
C PRO A 97 12.85 9.19 10.52
N TRP A 98 11.99 8.19 10.36
CA TRP A 98 11.67 7.65 9.04
C TRP A 98 10.76 8.55 8.19
N VAL A 99 10.01 9.45 8.83
CA VAL A 99 9.23 10.48 8.15
C VAL A 99 10.17 11.59 7.67
N GLU A 100 11.14 11.99 8.48
CA GLU A 100 12.20 12.92 8.08
C GLU A 100 13.01 12.36 6.89
N ASP A 101 13.50 11.13 7.00
CA ASP A 101 14.23 10.45 5.94
C ASP A 101 13.43 10.47 4.63
N LYS A 102 12.12 10.22 4.70
CA LYS A 102 11.26 10.22 3.52
C LYS A 102 11.02 11.62 2.97
N LEU A 103 10.90 12.65 3.81
CA LEU A 103 10.79 14.03 3.39
C LEU A 103 12.08 14.50 2.69
N GLU A 104 13.25 14.12 3.21
CA GLU A 104 14.54 14.41 2.58
C GLU A 104 14.67 13.71 1.22
N GLU A 105 14.29 12.43 1.13
CA GLU A 105 14.27 11.67 -0.14
C GLU A 105 13.41 12.37 -1.21
N LEU A 106 12.29 12.97 -0.79
CA LEU A 106 11.39 13.71 -1.66
C LEU A 106 11.83 15.17 -1.91
N GLY A 107 12.90 15.64 -1.26
CA GLY A 107 13.38 17.01 -1.34
C GLY A 107 12.37 18.03 -0.79
N ALA A 108 11.60 17.63 0.22
CA ALA A 108 10.51 18.41 0.78
C ALA A 108 10.88 19.03 2.13
N GLU A 109 10.29 20.19 2.42
CA GLU A 109 10.31 20.78 3.77
C GLU A 109 9.29 20.07 4.66
N THR A 110 9.54 20.09 5.98
CA THR A 110 8.59 19.59 6.98
C THR A 110 7.24 20.31 6.85
N PRO A 111 6.12 19.58 6.65
CA PRO A 111 4.79 20.18 6.63
C PRO A 111 4.42 20.85 7.97
N VAL A 112 3.38 21.68 7.95
CA VAL A 112 2.79 22.22 9.19
C VAL A 112 2.28 21.08 10.07
N LEU A 113 2.63 21.13 11.37
CA LEU A 113 2.32 20.10 12.38
C LEU A 113 1.09 20.41 13.25
#